data_AF-A0A2P2MNZ3-F1
#
_entry.id   AF-A0A2P2MNZ3-F1
#
_cell.length_a   1.000
_cell.length_b   1.000
_cell.length_c   1.000
_cell.angle_alpha   90.00
_cell.angle_beta   90.00
_cell.angle_gamma   90.00
#
_symmetry.space_group_name_H-M   'P 1'
#
loop_
_entity.id
_entity.type
_entity.pdbx_description
1 polymer ?
#
loop_
_entity_poly.entity_id
_entity_poly.type
_entity_poly.pdbx_seq_one_letter_code
_entity_poly.pdbx_strand_id
1 'polypeptide(L)'
;MQRHPLRPYLDYIAYIFQRMDPLPEQERFELGYRDFLQSPLQPLMDNLEAQTYETFEKDTVKYIQYERAICKALLDRFPDKAASSSTTVLMVVGAGRGPLVRASLQAAEETGCKLKVYAVEKNPNAVVTLHSLVKLEGWEGIVTIISCDMRHWDAPEKADILVSELLGSFGDNELSPECLDGAQRFLKEDGISIPSSYVYSSWIGYI
;
A
#
# COMPACT_ATOMS: atom_id res chain seq x y z
N MET A 1 -51.43 -4.10 -34.44
CA MET A 1 -50.93 -4.80 -33.23
C MET A 1 -51.56 -4.13 -32.02
N GLN A 2 -52.42 -4.84 -31.27
CA GLN A 2 -52.93 -4.33 -30.00
C GLN A 2 -51.78 -4.21 -29.00
N ARG A 3 -51.59 -3.03 -28.41
CA ARG A 3 -50.61 -2.81 -27.34
C ARG A 3 -51.11 -3.52 -26.07
N HIS A 4 -50.22 -4.27 -25.42
CA HIS A 4 -50.52 -4.99 -24.19
C HIS A 4 -50.95 -3.98 -23.08
N PRO A 5 -51.99 -4.26 -22.28
CA PRO A 5 -52.52 -3.33 -21.28
C PRO A 5 -51.49 -2.91 -20.23
N LEU A 6 -50.50 -3.76 -19.95
CA LEU A 6 -49.41 -3.44 -19.00
C LEU A 6 -48.25 -2.64 -19.60
N ARG A 7 -48.28 -2.30 -20.89
CA ARG A 7 -47.18 -1.60 -21.56
C ARG A 7 -46.80 -0.26 -20.90
N PRO A 8 -47.74 0.58 -20.44
CA PRO A 8 -47.39 1.84 -19.77
C PRO A 8 -46.58 1.64 -18.48
N TYR A 9 -46.81 0.55 -17.75
CA TYR A 9 -46.06 0.24 -16.52
C TYR A 9 -44.61 -0.14 -16.83
N LEU A 10 -44.39 -0.97 -17.86
CA LEU A 10 -43.05 -1.32 -18.34
C LEU A 10 -42.30 -0.07 -18.84
N ASP A 11 -42.98 0.77 -19.63
CA ASP A 11 -42.38 2.00 -20.15
C ASP A 11 -42.00 2.96 -19.00
N TYR A 12 -42.79 3.01 -17.92
CA TYR A 12 -42.48 3.82 -16.75
C TYR A 12 -41.31 3.26 -15.91
N ILE A 13 -41.22 1.93 -15.73
CA ILE A 13 -40.06 1.30 -15.08
C ILE A 13 -38.79 1.55 -15.90
N ALA A 14 -38.85 1.41 -17.22
CA ALA A 14 -37.73 1.70 -18.10
C ALA A 14 -37.32 3.18 -18.04
N TYR A 15 -38.28 4.09 -17.96
CA TYR A 15 -38.04 5.52 -17.78
C TYR A 15 -37.33 5.82 -16.44
N ILE A 16 -37.74 5.18 -15.34
CA ILE A 16 -37.05 5.30 -14.05
C ILE A 16 -35.61 4.79 -14.17
N PHE A 17 -35.42 3.58 -14.72
CA PHE A 17 -34.10 2.97 -14.88
C PHE A 17 -33.15 3.83 -15.72
N GLN A 18 -33.64 4.44 -16.80
CA GLN A 18 -32.84 5.35 -17.65
C GLN A 18 -32.50 6.69 -16.99
N ARG A 19 -33.21 7.06 -15.92
CA ARG A 19 -32.98 8.29 -15.15
C ARG A 19 -32.17 8.07 -13.89
N MET A 20 -31.83 6.82 -13.57
CA MET A 20 -30.91 6.54 -12.47
C MET A 20 -29.54 7.12 -12.79
N ASP A 21 -28.89 7.66 -11.78
CA ASP A 21 -27.51 8.11 -11.92
C ASP A 21 -26.62 6.94 -12.35
N PRO A 22 -25.65 7.17 -13.25
CA PRO A 22 -24.71 6.12 -13.63
C PRO A 22 -23.94 5.68 -12.39
N LEU A 23 -23.71 4.37 -12.28
CA LEU A 23 -22.91 3.82 -11.20
C LEU A 23 -21.51 4.46 -11.19
N PRO A 24 -21.01 4.91 -10.03
CA PRO A 24 -19.62 5.32 -9.87
C PRO A 24 -18.66 4.22 -10.33
N GLU A 25 -17.43 4.61 -10.72
CA GLU A 25 -16.41 3.66 -11.17
C GLU A 25 -16.15 2.54 -10.15
N GLN A 26 -16.09 2.89 -8.87
CA GLN A 26 -15.94 1.94 -7.77
C GLN A 26 -17.08 0.93 -7.71
N GLU A 27 -18.34 1.38 -7.75
CA GLU A 27 -19.50 0.47 -7.73
C GLU A 27 -19.54 -0.43 -8.97
N ARG A 28 -19.09 0.05 -10.13
CA ARG A 28 -19.00 -0.76 -11.35
C ARG A 28 -17.93 -1.86 -11.22
N PHE A 29 -16.81 -1.55 -10.56
CA PHE A 29 -15.76 -2.52 -10.27
C PHE A 29 -16.24 -3.58 -9.26
N GLU A 30 -16.93 -3.15 -8.21
CA GLU A 30 -17.42 -4.01 -7.12
C GLU A 30 -18.67 -4.83 -7.49
N LEU A 31 -19.36 -4.49 -8.58
CA LEU A 31 -20.65 -5.10 -8.94
C LEU A 31 -20.60 -6.64 -9.03
N GLY A 32 -19.51 -7.19 -9.56
CA GLY A 32 -19.31 -8.64 -9.68
C GLY A 32 -18.96 -9.33 -8.34
N TYR A 33 -18.59 -8.55 -7.32
CA TYR A 33 -18.20 -9.03 -6.00
C TYR A 33 -19.29 -8.83 -4.94
N ARG A 34 -20.45 -8.26 -5.31
CA ARG A 34 -21.58 -8.12 -4.39
C ARG A 34 -22.04 -9.49 -3.91
N ASP A 35 -22.05 -9.66 -2.58
CA ASP A 35 -22.38 -10.90 -1.88
C ASP A 35 -21.52 -12.12 -2.30
N PHE A 36 -20.32 -11.87 -2.81
CA PHE A 36 -19.37 -12.91 -3.20
C PHE A 36 -18.34 -13.16 -2.08
N LEU A 37 -18.41 -14.32 -1.45
CA LEU A 37 -17.49 -14.68 -0.37
C LEU A 37 -16.09 -14.97 -0.90
N GLN A 38 -15.10 -14.26 -0.36
CA GLN A 38 -13.68 -14.46 -0.65
C GLN A 38 -12.94 -14.80 0.65
N SER A 39 -11.97 -15.72 0.56
CA SER A 39 -11.07 -15.96 1.69
C SER A 39 -10.11 -14.78 1.83
N PRO A 40 -9.89 -14.24 3.04
CA PRO A 40 -8.89 -13.21 3.26
C PRO A 40 -7.50 -13.69 2.81
N LEU A 41 -6.71 -12.79 2.25
CA LEU A 41 -5.35 -13.09 1.82
C LEU A 41 -4.47 -13.38 3.04
N GLN A 42 -3.41 -14.17 2.83
CA GLN A 42 -2.39 -14.48 3.85
C GLN A 42 -0.98 -14.22 3.29
N PRO A 43 -0.59 -12.96 3.03
CA PRO A 43 0.67 -12.66 2.35
C PRO A 43 1.92 -13.07 3.13
N LEU A 44 1.81 -13.27 4.45
CA LEU A 44 2.91 -13.78 5.25
C LEU A 44 3.15 -15.29 5.00
N MET A 45 2.07 -16.08 4.91
CA MET A 45 2.15 -17.53 4.69
C MET A 45 2.40 -17.85 3.22
N ASP A 46 1.71 -17.17 2.31
CA ASP A 46 1.71 -17.47 0.89
C ASP A 46 2.49 -16.42 0.08
N ASN A 47 3.02 -16.83 -1.08
CA ASN A 47 3.58 -15.90 -2.04
C ASN A 47 2.48 -15.46 -3.00
N LEU A 48 2.11 -14.17 -2.95
CA LEU A 48 1.06 -13.62 -3.80
C LEU A 48 1.43 -13.67 -5.29
N GLU A 49 0.40 -13.85 -6.12
CA GLU A 49 0.52 -13.87 -7.57
C GLU A 49 0.63 -12.45 -8.17
N ALA A 50 1.16 -12.37 -9.39
CA ALA A 50 1.37 -11.09 -10.07
C ALA A 50 0.06 -10.29 -10.29
N GLN A 51 -1.07 -10.98 -10.53
CA GLN A 51 -2.36 -10.34 -10.72
C GLN A 51 -2.90 -9.70 -9.42
N THR A 52 -2.59 -10.30 -8.27
CA THR A 52 -2.96 -9.75 -6.96
C THR A 52 -2.25 -8.41 -6.73
N TYR A 53 -0.94 -8.35 -6.96
CA TYR A 53 -0.19 -7.09 -6.87
C TYR A 53 -0.70 -6.04 -7.86
N GLU A 54 -1.09 -6.43 -9.08
CA GLU A 54 -1.63 -5.49 -10.06
C GLU A 54 -2.95 -4.87 -9.59
N THR A 55 -3.78 -5.65 -8.92
CA THR A 55 -5.01 -5.13 -8.30
C THR A 55 -4.69 -4.14 -7.19
N PHE A 56 -3.71 -4.45 -6.32
CA PHE A 56 -3.28 -3.53 -5.26
C PHE A 56 -2.69 -2.22 -5.79
N GLU A 57 -2.04 -2.26 -6.94
CA GLU A 57 -1.40 -1.10 -7.56
C GLU A 57 -2.40 -0.15 -8.24
N LYS A 58 -3.63 -0.59 -8.50
CA LYS A 58 -4.71 0.25 -9.06
C LYS A 58 -5.27 1.25 -8.04
N ASP A 59 -5.09 1.01 -6.74
CA ASP A 59 -5.48 1.96 -5.70
C ASP A 59 -4.46 3.11 -5.60
N THR A 60 -4.69 4.13 -6.43
CA THR A 60 -3.84 5.33 -6.46
C THR A 60 -3.94 6.15 -5.17
N VAL A 61 -5.11 6.15 -4.53
CA VAL A 61 -5.35 6.93 -3.30
C VAL A 61 -4.46 6.41 -2.18
N LYS A 62 -4.34 5.08 -2.03
CA LYS A 62 -3.46 4.44 -1.05
C LYS A 62 -2.03 4.98 -1.16
N TYR A 63 -1.40 4.89 -2.32
CA TYR A 63 0.00 5.30 -2.48
C TYR A 63 0.20 6.81 -2.34
N ILE A 64 -0.78 7.64 -2.77
CA ILE A 64 -0.76 9.09 -2.55
C ILE A 64 -0.78 9.42 -1.05
N GLN A 65 -1.56 8.68 -0.23
CA GLN A 65 -1.57 8.90 1.22
C GLN A 65 -0.25 8.47 1.86
N TYR A 66 0.35 7.36 1.42
CA TYR A 66 1.67 6.94 1.87
C TYR A 66 2.75 7.96 1.52
N GLU A 67 2.79 8.44 0.28
CA GLU A 67 3.70 9.50 -0.17
C GLU A 67 3.58 10.74 0.72
N ARG A 68 2.35 11.24 0.94
CA ARG A 68 2.09 12.39 1.83
C ARG A 68 2.53 12.16 3.27
N ALA A 69 2.32 10.95 3.80
CA ALA A 69 2.76 10.60 5.15
C ALA A 69 4.29 10.62 5.25
N ILE A 70 4.99 10.09 4.24
CA ILE A 70 6.44 10.10 4.14
C ILE A 70 6.96 11.54 3.99
N CYS A 71 6.36 12.37 3.14
CA CYS A 71 6.72 13.79 2.99
C CYS A 71 6.68 14.50 4.34
N LYS A 72 5.60 14.33 5.11
CA LYS A 72 5.47 14.94 6.44
C LYS A 72 6.52 14.42 7.41
N ALA A 73 6.74 13.10 7.45
CA ALA A 73 7.77 12.50 8.31
C ALA A 73 9.19 13.01 7.99
N LEU A 74 9.49 13.23 6.70
CA LEU A 74 10.76 13.82 6.27
C LEU A 74 10.89 15.29 6.69
N LEU A 75 9.83 16.09 6.52
CA LEU A 75 9.84 17.50 6.93
C LEU A 75 9.95 17.69 8.45
N ASP A 76 9.23 16.88 9.23
CA ASP A 76 9.26 16.95 10.69
C ASP A 76 10.62 16.57 11.27
N ARG A 77 11.33 15.63 10.63
CA ARG A 77 12.66 15.18 11.05
C ARG A 77 13.78 16.12 10.62
N PHE A 78 13.58 16.91 9.56
CA PHE A 78 14.56 17.87 9.03
C PHE A 78 13.93 19.27 8.84
N PRO A 79 13.54 19.96 9.93
CA PRO A 79 12.87 21.25 9.85
C PRO A 79 13.75 22.35 9.25
N ASP A 80 15.07 22.26 9.45
CA ASP A 80 16.05 23.19 8.88
C ASP A 80 16.71 22.57 7.64
N LYS A 81 16.53 23.21 6.47
CA LYS A 81 17.22 22.87 5.21
C LYS A 81 18.76 22.87 5.31
N ALA A 82 19.33 23.34 6.42
CA ALA A 82 20.75 23.29 6.74
C ALA A 82 21.29 21.87 7.04
N ALA A 83 20.41 20.90 7.33
CA ALA A 83 20.76 19.48 7.50
C ALA A 83 20.85 18.69 6.16
N SER A 84 20.97 19.38 5.02
CA SER A 84 21.05 18.82 3.66
C SER A 84 22.22 17.83 3.41
N SER A 85 23.10 17.62 4.39
CA SER A 85 24.22 16.68 4.32
C SER A 85 23.91 15.28 4.87
N SER A 86 22.95 15.11 5.79
CA SER A 86 22.67 13.80 6.38
C SER A 86 21.69 13.01 5.51
N THR A 87 22.09 11.81 5.10
CA THR A 87 21.23 10.85 4.39
C THR A 87 20.29 10.17 5.38
N THR A 88 18.99 10.24 5.11
CA THR A 88 17.94 9.57 5.90
C THR A 88 17.81 8.12 5.48
N VAL A 89 17.81 7.21 6.44
CA VAL A 89 17.62 5.77 6.18
C VAL A 89 16.13 5.44 6.23
N LEU A 90 15.56 5.06 5.08
CA LEU A 90 14.16 4.63 4.98
C LEU A 90 14.11 3.14 4.64
N MET A 91 13.35 2.37 5.39
CA MET A 91 13.17 0.94 5.16
C MET A 91 11.73 0.66 4.78
N VAL A 92 11.50 0.10 3.60
CA VAL A 92 10.20 -0.43 3.18
C VAL A 92 10.19 -1.93 3.46
N VAL A 93 9.37 -2.37 4.42
CA VAL A 93 9.23 -3.79 4.78
C VAL A 93 7.94 -4.36 4.21
N GLY A 94 8.06 -5.43 3.42
CA GLY A 94 6.98 -5.88 2.53
C GLY A 94 6.88 -4.99 1.28
N ALA A 95 8.00 -4.80 0.58
CA ALA A 95 8.08 -3.88 -0.55
C ALA A 95 7.23 -4.27 -1.77
N GLY A 96 6.82 -5.55 -1.87
CA GLY A 96 6.09 -6.08 -3.01
C GLY A 96 6.83 -5.83 -4.31
N ARG A 97 6.12 -5.29 -5.31
CA ARG A 97 6.70 -4.89 -6.61
C ARG A 97 7.23 -3.45 -6.63
N GLY A 98 7.33 -2.79 -5.47
CA GLY A 98 7.95 -1.49 -5.29
C GLY A 98 7.09 -0.21 -5.36
N PRO A 99 5.74 -0.22 -5.30
CA PRO A 99 4.99 1.05 -5.35
C PRO A 99 5.27 1.96 -4.13
N LEU A 100 5.49 1.39 -2.93
CA LEU A 100 5.91 2.17 -1.76
C LEU A 100 7.37 2.66 -1.84
N VAL A 101 8.25 1.92 -2.52
CA VAL A 101 9.61 2.37 -2.80
C VAL A 101 9.56 3.62 -3.69
N ARG A 102 8.74 3.58 -4.75
CA ARG A 102 8.51 4.75 -5.62
C ARG A 102 7.94 5.93 -4.84
N ALA A 103 6.87 5.72 -4.06
CA ALA A 103 6.27 6.77 -3.23
C ALA A 103 7.29 7.41 -2.27
N SER A 104 8.19 6.60 -1.70
CA SER A 104 9.26 7.08 -0.81
C SER A 104 10.26 7.98 -1.54
N LEU A 105 10.66 7.61 -2.76
CA LEU A 105 11.59 8.39 -3.57
C LEU A 105 10.94 9.69 -4.08
N GLN A 106 9.67 9.65 -4.47
CA GLN A 106 8.90 10.85 -4.85
C GLN A 106 8.79 11.83 -3.69
N ALA A 107 8.47 11.33 -2.49
CA ALA A 107 8.44 12.14 -1.29
C ALA A 107 9.79 12.80 -0.97
N ALA A 108 10.90 12.09 -1.21
CA ALA A 108 12.24 12.63 -1.05
C ALA A 108 12.57 13.73 -2.05
N GLU A 109 12.16 13.56 -3.31
CA GLU A 109 12.32 14.57 -4.36
C GLU A 109 11.52 15.84 -4.04
N GLU A 110 10.27 15.69 -3.59
CA GLU A 110 9.40 16.82 -3.21
C GLU A 110 9.97 17.61 -2.02
N THR A 111 10.49 16.91 -1.02
CA THR A 111 11.05 17.51 0.20
C THR A 111 12.50 17.98 0.04
N GLY A 112 13.21 17.51 -0.98
CA GLY A 112 14.64 17.74 -1.20
C GLY A 112 15.55 16.97 -0.22
N CYS A 113 15.02 15.96 0.45
CA CYS A 113 15.77 15.11 1.39
C CYS A 113 16.55 14.02 0.65
N LYS A 114 17.74 13.69 1.12
CA LYS A 114 18.52 12.55 0.59
C LYS A 114 18.10 11.28 1.30
N LEU A 115 17.66 10.27 0.55
CA LEU A 115 17.34 8.95 1.09
C LEU A 115 18.42 7.91 0.79
N LYS A 116 18.52 6.96 1.70
CA LYS A 116 19.03 5.61 1.46
C LYS A 116 17.87 4.66 1.76
N VAL A 117 17.44 3.90 0.76
CA VAL A 117 16.25 3.06 0.86
C VAL A 117 16.65 1.59 0.95
N TYR A 118 16.13 0.86 1.93
CA TYR A 118 16.15 -0.60 1.93
C TYR A 118 14.75 -1.13 1.60
N ALA A 119 14.65 -1.95 0.56
CA ALA A 119 13.39 -2.57 0.16
C ALA A 119 13.46 -4.06 0.52
N VAL A 120 12.80 -4.43 1.62
CA VAL A 120 12.79 -5.79 2.17
C VAL A 120 11.55 -6.52 1.68
N GLU A 121 11.74 -7.66 1.01
CA GLU A 121 10.66 -8.49 0.48
C GLU A 121 11.03 -9.97 0.60
N LYS A 122 10.10 -10.78 1.08
CA LYS A 122 10.32 -12.23 1.23
C LYS A 122 9.94 -13.02 -0.02
N ASN A 123 8.98 -12.51 -0.80
CA ASN A 123 8.45 -13.20 -1.97
C ASN A 123 9.47 -13.10 -3.11
N PRO A 124 10.14 -14.21 -3.49
CA PRO A 124 11.18 -14.16 -4.51
C PRO A 124 10.64 -13.72 -5.88
N ASN A 125 9.36 -13.95 -6.16
CA ASN A 125 8.73 -13.53 -7.41
C ASN A 125 8.61 -12.00 -7.49
N ALA A 126 8.23 -11.35 -6.39
CA ALA A 126 8.13 -9.90 -6.31
C ALA A 126 9.51 -9.23 -6.34
N VAL A 127 10.52 -9.86 -5.70
CA VAL A 127 11.91 -9.42 -5.73
C VAL A 127 12.46 -9.31 -7.16
N VAL A 128 12.12 -10.24 -8.05
CA VAL A 128 12.53 -10.17 -9.47
C VAL A 128 11.97 -8.92 -10.15
N THR A 129 10.69 -8.60 -9.93
CA THR A 129 10.07 -7.37 -10.45
C THR A 129 10.72 -6.14 -9.85
N LEU A 130 10.99 -6.16 -8.54
CA LEU A 130 11.60 -5.05 -7.83
C LEU A 130 13.04 -4.75 -8.33
N HIS A 131 13.85 -5.79 -8.60
CA HIS A 131 15.17 -5.62 -9.23
C HIS A 131 15.05 -5.00 -10.62
N SER A 132 14.09 -5.48 -11.42
CA SER A 132 13.85 -4.96 -12.76
C SER A 132 13.43 -3.48 -12.72
N LEU A 133 12.58 -3.11 -11.76
CA LEU A 133 12.16 -1.73 -11.51
C LEU A 133 13.33 -0.83 -11.14
N VAL A 134 14.09 -1.20 -10.11
CA VAL A 134 15.24 -0.41 -9.62
C VAL A 134 16.26 -0.18 -10.73
N LYS A 135 16.51 -1.20 -11.57
CA LYS A 135 17.43 -1.09 -12.70
C LYS A 135 16.89 -0.18 -13.81
N LEU A 136 15.60 -0.29 -14.14
CA LEU A 136 14.96 0.50 -15.19
C LEU A 136 14.95 1.99 -14.85
N GLU A 137 14.66 2.31 -13.58
CA GLU A 137 14.56 3.69 -13.09
C GLU A 137 15.93 4.28 -12.68
N GLY A 138 17.00 3.47 -12.68
CA GLY A 138 18.35 3.90 -12.31
C GLY A 138 18.54 4.14 -10.81
N TRP A 139 17.79 3.44 -9.95
CA TRP A 139 17.80 3.63 -8.49
C TRP A 139 18.87 2.80 -7.76
N GLU A 140 19.79 2.13 -8.47
CA GLU A 140 20.78 1.20 -7.90
C GLU A 140 21.71 1.82 -6.86
N GLY A 141 21.93 3.15 -6.91
CA GLY A 141 22.74 3.88 -5.93
C GLY A 141 21.97 4.35 -4.68
N ILE A 142 20.64 4.23 -4.69
CA ILE A 142 19.74 4.76 -3.66
C ILE A 142 18.99 3.63 -2.95
N VAL A 143 18.55 2.62 -3.71
CA VAL A 143 17.71 1.51 -3.24
C VAL A 143 18.55 0.24 -3.16
N THR A 144 18.60 -0.36 -1.96
CA THR A 144 19.16 -1.69 -1.72
C THR A 144 18.02 -2.69 -1.52
N ILE A 145 17.95 -3.71 -2.38
CA ILE A 145 16.93 -4.75 -2.30
C ILE A 145 17.42 -5.88 -1.38
N ILE A 146 16.58 -6.28 -0.43
CA ILE A 146 16.85 -7.35 0.53
C ILE A 146 15.81 -8.45 0.34
N SER A 147 16.23 -9.58 -0.23
CA SER A 147 15.38 -10.77 -0.39
C SER A 147 15.38 -11.59 0.91
N CYS A 148 14.54 -11.23 1.87
CA CYS A 148 14.48 -11.85 3.19
C CYS A 148 13.13 -11.59 3.87
N ASP A 149 12.79 -12.46 4.83
CA ASP A 149 11.76 -12.16 5.83
C ASP A 149 12.29 -11.08 6.78
N MET A 150 11.54 -9.99 6.94
CA MET A 150 11.92 -8.89 7.83
C MET A 150 12.19 -9.35 9.27
N ARG A 151 11.54 -10.44 9.72
CA ARG A 151 11.73 -10.98 11.08
C ARG A 151 13.08 -11.67 11.27
N HIS A 152 13.79 -12.00 10.20
CA HIS A 152 15.10 -12.68 10.25
C HIS A 152 16.26 -11.86 9.68
N TRP A 153 15.99 -10.75 8.98
CA TRP A 153 17.05 -9.89 8.46
C TRP A 153 17.84 -9.19 9.58
N ASP A 154 19.15 -9.11 9.48
CA ASP A 154 19.97 -8.28 10.39
C ASP A 154 20.40 -7.02 9.63
N ALA A 155 19.77 -5.89 9.97
CA ALA A 155 19.97 -4.65 9.24
C ALA A 155 21.34 -4.03 9.61
N PRO A 156 22.17 -3.63 8.62
CA PRO A 156 23.51 -3.10 8.89
C PRO A 156 23.50 -1.73 9.58
N GLU A 157 22.37 -1.04 9.56
CA GLU A 157 22.15 0.25 10.22
C GLU A 157 20.67 0.40 10.60
N LYS A 158 20.36 1.32 11.50
CA LYS A 158 18.97 1.57 11.92
C LYS A 158 18.25 2.56 11.02
N ALA A 159 16.96 2.34 10.79
CA ALA A 159 16.04 3.19 10.04
C ALA A 159 15.65 4.45 10.81
N ASP A 160 15.58 5.57 10.09
CA ASP A 160 14.90 6.79 10.52
C ASP A 160 13.39 6.68 10.30
N ILE A 161 12.98 6.05 9.20
CA ILE A 161 11.59 5.85 8.82
C ILE A 161 11.41 4.39 8.39
N LEU A 162 10.46 3.68 8.98
CA LEU A 162 10.03 2.34 8.59
C LEU A 162 8.65 2.44 7.95
N VAL A 163 8.50 1.98 6.71
CA VAL A 163 7.25 2.01 5.95
C VAL A 163 6.81 0.58 5.67
N SER A 164 5.53 0.30 5.88
CA SER A 164 4.93 -1.00 5.61
C SER A 164 3.48 -0.85 5.16
N GLU A 165 2.97 -1.83 4.44
CA GLU A 165 1.53 -1.97 4.11
C GLU A 165 1.21 -3.46 4.18
N LEU A 166 0.95 -3.92 5.41
CA LEU A 166 0.71 -5.32 5.78
C LEU A 166 -0.70 -5.48 6.37
N LEU A 167 -1.62 -4.58 6.01
CA LEU A 167 -2.93 -4.49 6.63
C LEU A 167 -3.94 -5.30 5.84
N GLY A 168 -4.62 -6.21 6.53
CA GLY A 168 -5.80 -6.86 5.98
C GLY A 168 -7.06 -6.02 6.14
N SER A 169 -8.18 -6.51 5.62
CA SER A 169 -9.48 -5.83 5.74
C SER A 169 -9.94 -5.61 7.19
N PHE A 170 -9.41 -6.38 8.15
CA PHE A 170 -9.65 -6.24 9.59
C PHE A 170 -8.44 -5.66 10.33
N GLY A 171 -7.50 -5.03 9.61
CA GLY A 171 -6.28 -4.45 10.15
C GLY A 171 -5.19 -5.48 10.38
N ASP A 172 -5.26 -6.23 11.48
CA ASP A 172 -4.20 -7.15 11.93
C ASP A 172 -4.32 -8.59 11.40
N ASN A 173 -5.38 -8.91 10.65
CA ASN A 173 -5.64 -10.27 10.16
C ASN A 173 -4.63 -10.79 9.10
N GLU A 174 -3.67 -9.96 8.69
CA GLU A 174 -2.51 -10.33 7.86
C GLU A 174 -1.19 -10.36 8.67
N LEU A 175 -1.28 -10.32 10.00
CA LEU A 175 -0.16 -10.42 10.95
C LEU A 175 0.82 -9.24 10.89
N SER A 176 0.29 -8.03 10.63
CA SER A 176 1.06 -6.78 10.71
C SER A 176 1.77 -6.60 12.06
N PRO A 177 1.12 -6.81 13.24
CA PRO A 177 1.79 -6.66 14.53
C PRO A 177 3.02 -7.58 14.66
N GLU A 178 2.90 -8.87 14.33
CA GLU A 178 3.97 -9.85 14.47
C GLU A 178 5.14 -9.59 13.50
N CYS A 179 4.82 -9.05 12.32
CA CYS A 179 5.83 -8.63 11.34
C CYS A 179 6.59 -7.40 11.84
N LEU A 180 5.88 -6.37 12.31
CA LEU A 180 6.46 -5.11 12.76
C LEU A 180 7.18 -5.22 14.10
N ASP A 181 6.73 -6.07 15.01
CA ASP A 181 7.46 -6.41 16.25
C ASP A 181 8.85 -6.97 15.91
N GLY A 182 8.94 -7.82 14.89
CA GLY A 182 10.21 -8.29 14.36
C GLY A 182 11.04 -7.15 13.78
N ALA A 183 10.44 -6.29 12.96
CA ALA A 183 11.13 -5.20 12.28
C ALA A 183 11.51 -4.02 13.21
N GLN A 184 10.91 -3.91 14.40
CA GLN A 184 11.15 -2.81 15.34
C GLN A 184 12.61 -2.69 15.76
N ARG A 185 13.35 -3.81 15.78
CA ARG A 185 14.79 -3.82 16.09
C ARG A 185 15.63 -2.98 15.10
N PHE A 186 15.11 -2.77 13.89
CA PHE A 186 15.75 -1.94 12.87
C PHE A 186 15.47 -0.45 13.06
N LEU A 187 14.46 -0.07 13.83
CA LEU A 187 14.08 1.32 13.98
C LEU A 187 14.96 2.00 15.04
N LYS A 188 15.35 3.26 14.78
CA LYS A 188 15.97 4.11 15.81
C LYS A 188 14.98 4.36 16.94
N GLU A 189 15.48 4.70 18.14
CA GLU A 189 14.60 5.03 19.28
C GLU A 189 13.69 6.23 19.00
N ASP A 190 14.16 7.17 18.20
CA ASP A 190 13.41 8.33 17.71
C ASP A 190 12.82 8.10 16.30
N GLY A 191 12.86 6.88 15.79
CA GLY A 191 12.42 6.55 14.42
C GLY A 191 10.91 6.55 14.27
N ILE A 192 10.44 6.81 13.05
CA ILE A 192 9.02 6.89 12.72
C ILE A 192 8.57 5.62 12.01
N SER A 193 7.49 4.99 12.47
CA SER A 193 6.82 3.91 11.75
C SER A 193 5.60 4.44 11.00
N ILE A 194 5.42 4.01 9.74
CA ILE A 194 4.28 4.32 8.89
C ILE A 194 3.71 2.99 8.40
N PRO A 195 2.46 2.62 8.76
CA PRO A 195 1.56 3.33 9.66
C PRO A 195 2.05 3.32 11.12
N SER A 196 1.81 4.41 11.86
CA SER A 196 2.19 4.52 13.28
C SER A 196 1.18 3.88 14.22
N SER A 197 -0.08 3.76 13.77
CA SER A 197 -1.16 3.11 14.47
C SER A 197 -2.25 2.73 13.47
N TYR A 198 -3.00 1.70 13.82
CA TYR A 198 -4.25 1.33 13.16
C TYR A 198 -5.22 0.93 14.27
N VAL A 199 -6.47 1.38 14.15
CA VAL A 199 -7.52 1.07 15.12
C VAL A 199 -8.65 0.40 14.36
N TYR A 200 -8.96 -0.81 14.76
CA TYR A 200 -10.15 -1.54 14.33
C TYR A 200 -11.18 -1.41 15.45
N SER A 201 -12.01 -0.36 15.40
CA SER A 201 -13.29 -0.41 16.09
C SER A 201 -14.17 -1.37 15.30
N SER A 202 -14.60 -2.46 15.92
CA SER A 202 -15.68 -3.31 15.43
C SER A 202 -16.93 -2.46 15.19
N TRP A 203 -17.08 -1.86 14.01
CA TRP A 203 -18.39 -1.55 13.45
C TRP A 203 -18.99 -2.89 13.02
N ILE A 204 -19.22 -3.77 13.99
CA ILE A 204 -20.21 -4.82 13.85
C ILE A 204 -21.52 -4.04 13.79
N GLY A 205 -21.91 -3.69 12.57
CA GLY A 205 -23.28 -3.29 12.30
C GLY A 205 -24.13 -4.47 12.71
N TYR A 206 -24.89 -4.32 13.80
CA TYR A 206 -26.03 -5.20 14.01
C TYR A 206 -26.94 -5.01 12.79
N ILE A 207 -27.01 -6.02 11.94
CA ILE A 207 -27.96 -6.12 10.83
C ILE A 207 -29.34 -6.40 11.42
#